data_AF-Q9FNA7-F1
#
_entry.id   AF-Q9FNA7-F1
#
_cell.length_a   1.000
_cell.length_b   1.000
_cell.length_c   1.000
_cell.angle_alpha   90.00
_cell.angle_beta   90.00
_cell.angle_gamma   90.00
#
_symmetry.space_group_name_H-M   'P 1'
#
loop_
_entity.id
_entity.type
_entity.pdbx_description
1 polymer ?
#
loop_
_entity_poly.entity_id
_entity_poly.type
_entity_poly.pdbx_seq_one_letter_code
_entity_poly.pdbx_strand_id
1 'polypeptide(L)'
;MCSAFLWSGPSLNARKTKVAWSVVCTPKSEGGLGLRAVEETNKVCMLKLIWRILSAKGSLWVDWVKKHLLRGGSLWAVKETSSRGSWIWKKLLKYRDKAKCFHKVDVRNGESTSFWYDSWSSLGCLYDKFGERGCIDMGIPKDSTLSSAIMTTRRRKHRQPLLNAVETEIQKQKQSRIVTERDVALWKGKEDGFHPTFLSKETWSQIRNTQPEMQGYRGIWFSNATPKYALLTWLMVRNRIATGEKMGLWNQNTDTSCIFCKNPNETREHLFFQCVYTRKVWNGLIKGLLLDKYSDRWQDIILMLTRKDFDTTKSFILGYVLQNSIHSIWRERDDRRHGEDPSNEERLIKFIDKNIRNRLSTLRRGDEEKYVNGIQVWFGSRRTF
;
A
#
# COMPACT_ATOMS: atom_id res chain seq x y z
N MET A 1 -18.90 0.03 3.50
CA MET A 1 -19.38 0.80 2.33
C MET A 1 -18.51 0.59 1.10
N CYS A 2 -17.26 1.10 1.04
CA CYS A 2 -16.40 0.99 -0.17
C CYS A 2 -16.19 -0.45 -0.65
N SER A 3 -15.95 -1.40 0.26
CA SER A 3 -15.85 -2.83 -0.08
C SER A 3 -17.14 -3.37 -0.72
N ALA A 4 -18.30 -3.03 -0.17
CA ALA A 4 -19.57 -3.51 -0.69
C ALA A 4 -19.86 -2.89 -2.07
N PHE A 5 -19.61 -1.60 -2.24
CA PHE A 5 -19.75 -0.92 -3.53
C PHE A 5 -18.89 -1.56 -4.62
N LEU A 6 -17.63 -1.88 -4.32
CA LEU A 6 -16.71 -2.54 -5.26
C LEU A 6 -17.27 -3.87 -5.80
N TRP A 7 -17.95 -4.66 -4.97
CA TRP A 7 -18.37 -6.02 -5.31
C TRP A 7 -19.83 -6.17 -5.71
N SER A 8 -20.70 -5.30 -5.19
CA SER A 8 -22.17 -5.42 -5.33
C SER A 8 -22.82 -4.18 -5.94
N GLY A 9 -22.02 -3.16 -6.26
CA GLY A 9 -22.51 -1.90 -6.81
C GLY A 9 -23.32 -1.08 -5.80
N PRO A 10 -24.25 -0.25 -6.28
CA PRO A 10 -25.03 0.69 -5.45
C PRO A 10 -25.87 0.04 -4.35
N SER A 11 -26.23 -1.24 -4.49
CA SER A 11 -27.04 -1.98 -3.51
C SER A 11 -26.30 -2.31 -2.19
N LEU A 12 -24.98 -2.13 -2.13
CA LEU A 12 -24.14 -2.33 -0.94
C LEU A 12 -24.32 -3.68 -0.22
N ASN A 13 -24.41 -4.78 -0.96
CA ASN A 13 -24.49 -6.13 -0.40
C ASN A 13 -23.11 -6.70 -0.05
N ALA A 14 -22.82 -6.82 1.25
CA ALA A 14 -21.55 -7.36 1.76
C ALA A 14 -21.31 -8.86 1.43
N ARG A 15 -22.36 -9.65 1.18
CA ARG A 15 -22.26 -11.10 0.92
C ARG A 15 -21.68 -11.44 -0.46
N LYS A 16 -21.61 -10.45 -1.38
CA LYS A 16 -21.05 -10.62 -2.73
C LYS A 16 -19.53 -10.38 -2.78
N THR A 17 -18.87 -10.22 -1.64
CA THR A 17 -17.43 -9.90 -1.55
C THR A 17 -16.57 -11.05 -2.09
N LYS A 18 -15.82 -10.81 -3.17
CA LYS A 18 -14.90 -11.82 -3.76
C LYS A 18 -13.54 -11.85 -3.09
N VAL A 19 -13.03 -10.68 -2.67
CA VAL A 19 -11.72 -10.54 -2.00
C VAL A 19 -11.89 -9.64 -0.78
N ALA A 20 -11.29 -10.04 0.35
CA ALA A 20 -11.32 -9.29 1.59
C ALA A 20 -10.79 -7.85 1.40
N TRP A 21 -11.41 -6.88 2.06
CA TRP A 21 -11.04 -5.46 1.92
C TRP A 21 -9.60 -5.18 2.37
N SER A 22 -9.11 -5.87 3.39
CA SER A 22 -7.71 -5.78 3.85
C SER A 22 -6.73 -6.12 2.73
N VAL A 23 -7.03 -7.13 1.91
CA VAL A 23 -6.23 -7.54 0.75
C VAL A 23 -6.39 -6.55 -0.41
N VAL A 24 -7.60 -6.05 -0.65
CA VAL A 24 -7.85 -5.03 -1.68
C VAL A 24 -7.01 -3.78 -1.42
N CYS A 25 -6.84 -3.40 -0.15
CA CYS A 25 -6.10 -2.21 0.26
C CYS A 25 -4.57 -2.35 0.28
N THR A 26 -4.02 -3.55 0.05
CA THR A 26 -2.56 -3.68 -0.07
C THR A 26 -2.06 -3.08 -1.39
N PRO A 27 -0.79 -2.68 -1.47
CA PRO A 27 -0.16 -2.30 -2.73
C PRO A 27 -0.34 -3.35 -3.83
N LYS A 28 -0.33 -2.91 -5.08
CA LYS A 28 -0.35 -3.82 -6.24
C LYS A 28 0.82 -4.81 -6.25
N SER A 29 2.00 -4.39 -5.78
CA SER A 29 3.17 -5.25 -5.57
C SER A 29 2.93 -6.35 -4.55
N GLU A 30 2.05 -6.11 -3.58
CA GLU A 30 1.64 -7.04 -2.53
C GLU A 30 0.32 -7.76 -2.89
N GLY A 31 -0.05 -7.72 -4.17
CA GLY A 31 -1.20 -8.41 -4.71
C GLY A 31 -2.56 -7.78 -4.40
N GLY A 32 -2.62 -6.54 -3.94
CA GLY A 32 -3.87 -5.80 -3.77
C GLY A 32 -4.25 -4.99 -5.01
N LEU A 33 -5.22 -4.09 -4.85
CA LEU A 33 -5.59 -3.10 -5.89
C LEU A 33 -4.87 -1.75 -5.69
N GLY A 34 -4.16 -1.59 -4.58
CA GLY A 34 -3.51 -0.33 -4.20
C GLY A 34 -4.47 0.73 -3.66
N LEU A 35 -5.70 0.34 -3.30
CA LEU A 35 -6.65 1.25 -2.65
C LEU A 35 -6.18 1.56 -1.22
N ARG A 36 -6.47 2.75 -0.70
CA ARG A 36 -6.13 3.09 0.68
C ARG A 36 -7.30 2.79 1.60
N ALA A 37 -7.05 2.07 2.69
CA ALA A 37 -8.04 1.94 3.74
C ALA A 37 -8.27 3.32 4.38
N VAL A 38 -9.54 3.73 4.51
CA VAL A 38 -9.92 5.01 5.10
C VAL A 38 -9.41 5.10 6.54
N GLU A 39 -9.50 4.00 7.28
CA GLU A 39 -9.01 3.93 8.65
C GLU A 39 -7.50 4.21 8.74
N GLU A 40 -6.69 3.57 7.90
CA GLU A 40 -5.25 3.81 7.84
C GLU A 40 -4.91 5.24 7.41
N THR A 41 -5.65 5.76 6.43
CA THR A 41 -5.47 7.14 5.95
C THR A 41 -5.77 8.13 7.07
N ASN A 42 -6.84 7.89 7.83
CA ASN A 42 -7.20 8.69 8.99
C ASN A 42 -6.11 8.65 10.07
N LYS A 43 -5.50 7.48 10.33
CA LYS A 43 -4.35 7.35 11.26
C LYS A 43 -3.20 8.28 10.83
N VAL A 44 -2.83 8.28 9.54
CA VAL A 44 -1.78 9.17 9.01
C VAL A 44 -2.15 10.64 9.14
N CYS A 45 -3.40 11.00 8.84
CA CYS A 45 -3.89 12.37 9.00
C CYS A 45 -3.84 12.85 10.45
N MET A 46 -4.19 12.00 11.42
CA MET A 46 -4.08 12.33 12.84
C MET A 46 -2.61 12.57 13.24
N LEU A 47 -1.70 11.70 12.80
CA LEU A 47 -0.26 11.89 13.03
C LEU A 47 0.26 13.18 12.39
N LYS A 48 -0.24 13.55 11.19
CA LYS A 48 0.12 14.79 10.52
C LYS A 48 -0.33 16.03 11.29
N LEU A 49 -1.50 15.98 11.93
CA LEU A 49 -2.01 17.06 12.78
C LEU A 49 -1.17 17.19 14.06
N ILE A 50 -0.79 16.07 14.68
CA ILE A 50 0.14 16.06 15.81
C ILE A 50 1.48 16.68 15.40
N TRP A 51 2.05 16.24 14.27
CA TRP A 51 3.27 16.81 13.72
C TRP A 51 3.18 18.32 13.54
N ARG A 52 2.07 18.85 13.01
CA ARG A 52 1.87 20.31 12.85
C ARG A 52 1.95 21.07 14.17
N ILE A 53 1.38 20.51 15.24
CA ILE A 53 1.44 21.08 16.58
C ILE A 53 2.89 21.11 17.08
N LEU A 54 3.60 19.99 16.94
CA LEU A 54 4.97 19.81 17.42
C LEU A 54 5.99 20.65 16.65
N SER A 55 5.91 20.65 15.32
CA SER A 55 6.82 21.41 14.47
C SER A 55 6.55 22.92 14.47
N ALA A 56 5.62 23.39 15.30
CA ALA A 56 5.25 24.80 15.44
C ALA A 56 5.01 25.53 14.11
N LYS A 57 4.48 24.82 13.09
CA LYS A 57 4.23 25.45 11.79
C LYS A 57 3.13 26.49 11.99
N GLY A 58 3.46 27.76 11.75
CA GLY A 58 2.68 28.98 12.07
C GLY A 58 1.32 29.08 11.37
N SER A 59 0.48 28.07 11.56
CA SER A 59 -0.92 28.09 11.20
C SER A 59 -1.73 28.55 12.39
N LEU A 60 -2.76 29.36 12.12
CA LEU A 60 -3.68 29.87 13.15
C LEU A 60 -4.28 28.77 14.03
N TRP A 61 -4.57 27.60 13.44
CA TRP A 61 -5.07 26.45 14.19
C TRP A 61 -4.06 25.94 15.23
N VAL A 62 -2.75 25.87 14.89
CA VAL A 62 -1.70 25.45 15.83
C VAL A 62 -1.56 26.49 16.94
N ASP A 63 -1.55 27.77 16.60
CA ASP A 63 -1.42 28.85 17.59
C ASP A 63 -2.60 28.87 18.57
N TRP A 64 -3.82 28.67 18.05
CA TRP A 64 -5.02 28.52 18.87
C TRP A 64 -4.94 27.30 19.80
N VAL A 65 -4.51 26.15 19.29
CA VAL A 65 -4.31 24.93 20.09
C VAL A 65 -3.30 25.17 21.21
N LYS A 66 -2.15 25.79 20.90
CA LYS A 66 -1.12 26.11 21.88
C LYS A 66 -1.64 27.03 22.98
N LYS A 67 -2.36 28.09 22.60
CA LYS A 67 -2.89 29.09 23.54
C LYS A 67 -4.03 28.55 24.40
N HIS A 68 -5.00 27.86 23.81
CA HIS A 68 -6.26 27.52 24.50
C HIS A 68 -6.30 26.10 25.06
N LEU A 69 -5.67 25.13 24.38
CA LEU A 69 -5.68 23.73 24.79
C LEU A 69 -4.43 23.32 25.57
N LEU A 70 -3.24 23.72 25.11
CA LEU A 70 -1.97 23.38 25.77
C LEU A 70 -1.59 24.35 26.89
N ARG A 71 -1.87 25.65 26.73
CA ARG A 71 -1.63 26.71 27.73
C ARG A 71 -0.19 26.74 28.26
N GLY A 72 0.77 26.64 27.35
CA GLY A 72 2.21 26.57 27.69
C GLY A 72 2.69 25.18 28.13
N GLY A 73 1.79 24.22 28.32
CA GLY A 73 2.14 22.83 28.59
C GLY A 73 2.57 22.05 27.34
N SER A 74 3.24 20.93 27.56
CA SER A 74 3.57 20.00 26.49
C SER A 74 2.34 19.22 26.02
N LEU A 75 2.21 18.97 24.71
CA LEU A 75 1.24 18.01 24.16
C LEU A 75 1.36 16.67 24.88
N TRP A 76 2.58 16.32 25.30
CA TRP A 76 2.89 15.08 25.96
C TRP A 76 2.47 15.03 27.45
N ALA A 77 2.06 16.14 28.05
CA ALA A 77 1.61 16.15 29.44
C ALA A 77 0.08 16.07 29.57
N VAL A 78 -0.65 16.26 28.46
CA VAL A 78 -2.11 16.38 28.49
C VAL A 78 -2.76 15.04 28.82
N LYS A 79 -3.59 15.03 29.88
CA LYS A 79 -4.39 13.86 30.27
C LYS A 79 -5.49 13.60 29.25
N GLU A 80 -5.71 12.32 28.89
CA GLU A 80 -6.80 11.93 27.98
C GLU A 80 -8.19 12.25 28.55
N THR A 81 -8.33 12.25 29.88
CA THR A 81 -9.57 12.57 30.61
C THR A 81 -9.89 14.07 30.64
N SER A 82 -9.09 14.91 29.98
CA SER A 82 -9.36 16.34 29.89
C SER A 82 -10.74 16.57 29.26
N SER A 83 -11.60 17.33 29.97
CA SER A 83 -12.91 17.76 29.46
C SER A 83 -12.77 18.78 28.33
N ARG A 84 -11.58 19.37 28.16
CA ARG A 84 -11.30 20.41 27.17
C ARG A 84 -11.10 19.86 25.77
N GLY A 85 -11.50 20.67 24.80
CA GLY A 85 -11.28 20.41 23.38
C GLY A 85 -12.40 19.58 22.74
N SER A 86 -12.41 19.63 21.41
CA SER A 86 -13.38 18.93 20.58
C SER A 86 -13.13 17.42 20.55
N TRP A 87 -14.07 16.66 19.97
CA TRP A 87 -13.88 15.23 19.75
C TRP A 87 -12.59 14.91 18.96
N ILE A 88 -12.24 15.74 17.98
CA ILE A 88 -11.01 15.56 17.21
C ILE A 88 -9.76 15.76 18.07
N TRP A 89 -9.77 16.73 19.01
CA TRP A 89 -8.69 16.91 19.97
C TRP A 89 -8.49 15.67 20.84
N LYS A 90 -9.58 15.15 21.41
CA LYS A 90 -9.53 13.91 22.19
C LYS A 90 -9.02 12.74 21.36
N LYS A 91 -9.35 12.68 20.07
CA LYS A 91 -8.82 11.67 19.16
C LYS A 91 -7.32 11.85 18.89
N LEU A 92 -6.83 13.08 18.75
CA LEU A 92 -5.39 13.37 18.62
C LEU A 92 -4.61 12.90 19.85
N LEU A 93 -5.14 13.14 21.06
CA LEU A 93 -4.51 12.65 22.29
C LEU A 93 -4.34 11.13 22.30
N LYS A 94 -5.31 10.37 21.79
CA LYS A 94 -5.20 8.90 21.66
C LYS A 94 -4.14 8.42 20.67
N TYR A 95 -3.73 9.26 19.71
CA TYR A 95 -2.67 8.94 18.74
C TYR A 95 -1.28 9.41 19.18
N ARG A 96 -1.21 10.06 20.34
CA ARG A 96 0.00 10.71 20.84
C ARG A 96 1.12 9.70 21.12
N ASP A 97 0.84 8.59 21.79
CA ASP A 97 1.88 7.58 22.06
C ASP A 97 2.42 6.97 20.77
N LYS A 98 1.54 6.74 19.78
CA LYS A 98 2.00 6.34 18.45
C LYS A 98 2.87 7.41 17.80
N ALA A 99 2.54 8.70 17.95
CA ALA A 99 3.34 9.80 17.41
C ALA A 99 4.73 9.91 18.05
N LYS A 100 4.90 9.56 19.33
CA LYS A 100 6.22 9.55 20.00
C LYS A 100 7.23 8.67 19.25
N CYS A 101 6.79 7.52 18.74
CA CYS A 101 7.64 6.61 17.98
C CYS A 101 8.17 7.21 16.66
N PHE A 102 7.58 8.30 16.18
CA PHE A 102 7.96 8.98 14.95
C PHE A 102 8.62 10.35 15.19
N HIS A 103 8.58 10.89 16.41
CA HIS A 103 9.02 12.25 16.69
C HIS A 103 10.35 12.28 17.44
N LYS A 104 11.25 13.16 17.00
CA LYS A 104 12.46 13.55 17.72
C LYS A 104 12.63 15.05 17.62
N VAL A 105 13.49 15.62 18.46
CA VAL A 105 13.87 17.03 18.36
C VAL A 105 15.37 17.10 18.12
N ASP A 106 15.76 17.81 17.07
CA ASP A 106 17.11 18.30 16.90
C ASP A 106 17.25 19.59 17.70
N VAL A 107 17.96 19.49 18.82
CA VAL A 107 18.07 20.56 19.80
C VAL A 107 19.03 21.62 19.29
N ARG A 108 18.53 22.86 19.25
CA ARG A 108 19.32 24.07 19.01
C ARG A 108 19.29 24.87 20.30
N ASN A 109 18.63 26.01 20.41
CA ASN A 109 18.60 26.78 21.66
C ASN A 109 17.98 26.05 22.87
N GLY A 110 17.17 25.00 22.65
CA GLY A 110 16.53 24.19 23.69
C GLY A 110 15.35 24.87 24.38
N GLU A 111 14.90 26.02 23.88
CA GLU A 111 13.83 26.82 24.51
C GLU A 111 12.44 26.23 24.26
N SER A 112 12.26 25.52 23.15
CA SER A 112 10.99 24.92 22.76
C SER A 112 10.94 23.41 22.99
N THR A 113 12.06 22.83 23.44
CA THR A 113 12.20 21.42 23.76
C THR A 113 11.89 21.18 25.23
N SER A 114 10.90 20.33 25.53
CA SER A 114 10.64 19.89 26.89
C SER A 114 11.72 18.93 27.36
N PHE A 115 12.28 19.17 28.56
CA PHE A 115 13.31 18.31 29.13
C PHE A 115 12.80 16.87 29.35
N TRP A 116 11.58 16.73 29.87
CA TRP A 116 11.06 15.42 30.25
C TRP A 116 10.38 14.68 29.11
N TYR A 117 9.67 15.40 28.24
CA TYR A 117 8.73 14.75 27.32
C TYR A 117 9.19 14.64 25.87
N ASP A 118 10.10 15.50 25.42
CA ASP A 118 10.61 15.43 24.05
C ASP A 118 11.80 14.47 23.97
N SER A 119 11.91 13.77 22.83
CA SER A 119 13.02 12.85 22.57
C SER A 119 14.23 13.62 22.02
N TRP A 120 14.95 14.29 22.92
CA TRP A 120 16.15 15.09 22.60
C TRP A 120 17.48 14.38 22.88
N SER A 121 17.46 13.25 23.59
CA SER A 121 18.64 12.48 23.97
C SER A 121 18.66 11.10 23.32
N SER A 122 19.80 10.42 23.41
CA SER A 122 19.91 9.00 23.03
C SER A 122 19.03 8.08 23.89
N LEU A 123 18.59 8.55 25.06
CA LEU A 123 17.69 7.85 25.96
C LEU A 123 16.21 8.01 25.54
N GLY A 124 15.89 8.80 24.52
CA GLY A 124 14.50 9.02 24.13
C GLY A 124 13.73 9.89 25.12
N CYS A 125 12.43 9.60 25.31
CA CYS A 125 11.57 10.33 26.25
C CYS A 125 11.91 9.97 27.71
N LEU A 126 12.45 10.95 28.46
CA LEU A 126 12.88 10.72 29.85
C LEU A 126 11.69 10.43 30.77
N TYR A 127 10.56 11.11 30.58
CA TYR A 127 9.37 10.91 31.40
C TYR A 127 8.83 9.47 31.28
N ASP A 128 8.87 8.88 30.08
CA ASP A 128 8.41 7.51 29.88
C ASP A 128 9.32 6.49 30.58
N LYS A 129 10.59 6.84 30.85
CA LYS A 129 11.56 5.98 31.55
C LYS A 129 11.53 6.13 33.07
N PHE A 130 11.39 7.35 33.57
CA PHE A 130 11.57 7.66 35.00
C PHE A 130 10.29 8.08 35.72
N GLY A 131 9.24 8.44 34.97
CA GLY A 131 7.99 8.95 35.52
C GLY A 131 8.16 10.16 36.43
N GLU A 132 7.22 10.34 37.37
CA GLU A 132 7.23 11.46 38.32
C GLU A 132 8.47 11.44 39.23
N ARG A 133 8.96 10.25 39.59
CA ARG A 133 10.10 10.09 40.49
C ARG A 133 11.39 10.64 39.88
N GLY A 134 11.55 10.52 38.57
CA GLY A 134 12.67 11.13 37.84
C GLY A 134 12.76 12.65 38.03
N CYS A 135 11.62 13.35 38.02
CA CYS A 135 11.56 14.79 38.25
C CYS A 135 12.12 15.17 39.63
N ILE A 136 11.77 14.37 40.65
CA ILE A 136 12.22 14.56 42.03
C ILE A 136 13.71 14.24 42.15
N ASP A 137 14.15 13.09 41.64
CA ASP A 137 15.52 12.61 41.78
C ASP A 137 16.52 13.55 41.07
N MET A 138 16.15 14.08 39.89
CA MET A 138 16.96 15.05 39.14
C MET A 138 16.80 16.48 39.66
N GLY A 139 15.73 16.79 40.40
CA GLY A 139 15.39 18.14 40.84
C GLY A 139 15.06 19.09 39.68
N ILE A 140 14.55 18.56 38.57
CA ILE A 140 14.17 19.33 37.38
C ILE A 140 12.63 19.31 37.27
N PRO A 141 11.96 20.48 37.35
CA PRO A 141 10.51 20.56 37.21
C PRO A 141 9.98 19.91 35.93
N LYS A 142 8.75 19.40 36.01
CA LYS A 142 8.09 18.62 34.96
C LYS A 142 7.86 19.40 33.66
N ASP A 143 7.67 20.70 33.78
CA ASP A 143 7.43 21.67 32.71
C ASP A 143 8.69 22.39 32.24
N SER A 144 9.87 22.06 32.79
CA SER A 144 11.13 22.66 32.38
C SER A 144 11.46 22.39 30.90
N THR A 145 11.94 23.44 30.24
CA THR A 145 12.58 23.33 28.93
C THR A 145 14.01 22.84 29.09
N LEU A 146 14.57 22.24 28.03
CA LEU A 146 15.96 21.79 28.04
C LEU A 146 16.93 22.96 28.29
N SER A 147 16.67 24.13 27.70
CA SER A 147 17.46 25.34 27.95
C SER A 147 17.45 25.73 29.44
N SER A 148 16.28 25.76 30.07
CA SER A 148 16.16 26.09 31.49
C SER A 148 16.90 25.08 32.38
N ALA A 149 16.72 23.78 32.11
CA ALA A 149 17.38 22.71 32.85
C ALA A 149 18.91 22.80 32.72
N ILE A 150 19.43 23.12 31.54
CA ILE A 150 20.85 23.33 31.29
C ILE A 150 21.40 24.49 32.14
N MET A 151 20.68 25.60 32.24
CA MET A 151 21.10 26.80 32.97
C MET A 151 21.03 26.64 34.48
N THR A 152 20.01 25.95 34.99
CA THR A 152 19.73 25.86 36.44
C THR A 152 20.38 24.65 37.09
N THR A 153 20.63 23.56 36.34
CA THR A 153 21.06 22.30 36.94
C THR A 153 22.58 22.25 37.12
N ARG A 154 23.00 22.05 38.39
CA ARG A 154 24.37 21.65 38.74
C ARG A 154 24.48 20.14 38.63
N ARG A 155 25.56 19.65 38.00
CA ARG A 155 25.80 18.22 37.82
C ARG A 155 25.82 17.50 39.17
N ARG A 156 25.07 16.40 39.27
CA ARG A 156 25.09 15.51 40.45
C ARG A 156 25.62 14.13 40.08
N LYS A 157 26.09 13.40 41.08
CA LYS A 157 26.40 11.97 40.96
C LYS A 157 25.29 11.19 41.63
N HIS A 158 24.55 10.43 40.84
CA HIS A 158 23.42 9.64 41.30
C HIS A 158 23.88 8.21 41.60
N ARG A 159 23.20 7.53 42.53
CA ARG A 159 23.43 6.09 42.75
C ARG A 159 22.96 5.26 41.56
N GLN A 160 21.91 5.71 40.87
CA GLN A 160 21.32 5.01 39.73
C GLN A 160 22.08 5.33 38.43
N PRO A 161 22.60 4.32 37.70
CA PRO A 161 23.36 4.53 36.46
C PRO A 161 22.60 5.30 35.37
N LEU A 162 21.29 5.05 35.24
CA LEU A 162 20.45 5.71 34.24
C LEU A 162 20.32 7.23 34.48
N LEU A 163 20.28 7.68 35.74
CA LEU A 163 20.27 9.12 36.06
C LEU A 163 21.63 9.77 35.75
N ASN A 164 22.73 9.07 35.98
CA ASN A 164 24.06 9.52 35.54
C ASN A 164 24.17 9.59 34.01
N ALA A 165 23.47 8.71 33.27
CA ALA A 165 23.39 8.82 31.82
C ALA A 165 22.64 10.08 31.38
N VAL A 166 21.57 10.48 32.09
CA VAL A 166 20.87 11.76 31.84
C VAL A 166 21.81 12.94 32.07
N GLU A 167 22.56 12.95 33.18
CA GLU A 167 23.59 13.98 33.45
C GLU A 167 24.61 14.07 32.30
N THR A 168 25.06 12.94 31.78
CA THR A 168 25.97 12.89 30.63
C THR A 168 25.34 13.49 29.36
N GLU A 169 24.08 13.18 29.07
CA GLU A 169 23.37 13.77 27.92
C GLU A 169 23.17 15.29 28.09
N ILE A 170 22.91 15.78 29.30
CA ILE A 170 22.87 17.23 29.61
C ILE A 170 24.23 17.88 29.29
N GLN A 171 25.34 17.26 29.70
CA GLN A 171 26.66 17.81 29.43
C GLN A 171 27.00 17.83 27.93
N LYS A 172 26.63 16.79 27.19
CA LYS A 172 26.78 16.77 25.72
C LYS A 172 26.04 17.96 25.11
N GLN A 173 24.79 18.17 25.49
CA GLN A 173 24.00 19.30 25.01
C GLN A 173 24.63 20.65 25.38
N LYS A 174 25.16 20.81 26.60
CA LYS A 174 25.88 22.05 26.99
C LYS A 174 27.04 22.39 26.04
N GLN A 175 27.73 21.39 25.52
CA GLN A 175 28.91 21.58 24.65
C GLN A 175 28.54 21.76 23.18
N SER A 176 27.47 21.12 22.70
CA SER A 176 27.10 21.10 21.27
C SER A 176 26.02 22.10 20.87
N ARG A 177 25.46 22.86 21.82
CA ARG A 177 24.27 23.70 21.58
C ARG A 177 24.56 24.90 20.68
N ILE A 178 23.68 25.15 19.70
CA ILE A 178 23.65 26.40 18.93
C ILE A 178 22.55 27.30 19.49
N VAL A 179 22.94 28.30 20.29
CA VAL A 179 22.00 29.16 21.04
C VAL A 179 21.21 30.12 20.14
N THR A 180 21.75 30.45 18.97
CA THR A 180 21.14 31.40 18.02
C THR A 180 20.04 30.79 17.16
N GLU A 181 19.95 29.47 17.10
CA GLU A 181 18.99 28.76 16.25
C GLU A 181 17.85 28.17 17.07
N ARG A 182 16.66 28.09 16.46
CA ARG A 182 15.48 27.46 17.09
C ARG A 182 15.52 25.95 16.93
N ASP A 183 15.01 25.23 17.92
CA ASP A 183 14.89 23.78 17.86
C ASP A 183 14.09 23.31 16.64
N VAL A 184 14.47 22.16 16.11
CA VAL A 184 13.85 21.59 14.91
C VAL A 184 13.17 20.27 15.26
N ALA A 185 11.84 20.25 15.17
CA ALA A 185 11.12 18.99 15.23
C ALA A 185 11.50 18.13 14.02
N LEU A 186 11.73 16.84 14.26
CA LEU A 186 12.03 15.84 13.25
C LEU A 186 10.99 14.73 13.28
N TRP A 187 10.66 14.23 12.09
CA TRP A 187 9.73 13.13 11.88
C TRP A 187 10.42 11.96 11.19
N LYS A 188 10.09 10.76 11.63
CA LYS A 188 10.63 9.51 11.11
C LYS A 188 10.13 9.24 9.69
N GLY A 189 11.05 9.19 8.74
CA GLY A 189 10.87 8.82 7.34
C GLY A 189 11.23 7.37 7.06
N LYS A 190 11.62 7.07 5.82
CA LYS A 190 12.14 5.74 5.42
C LYS A 190 13.42 5.37 6.16
N GLU A 191 13.68 4.06 6.26
CA GLU A 191 14.93 3.49 6.81
C GLU A 191 15.29 4.04 8.20
N ASP A 192 14.27 4.37 8.98
CA ASP A 192 14.39 4.98 10.31
C ASP A 192 15.12 6.34 10.34
N GLY A 193 15.31 6.99 9.19
CA GLY A 193 15.84 8.35 9.06
C GLY A 193 14.87 9.40 9.62
N PHE A 194 15.39 10.51 10.13
CA PHE A 194 14.58 11.60 10.72
C PHE A 194 14.77 12.89 9.92
N HIS A 195 13.67 13.56 9.57
CA HIS A 195 13.67 14.74 8.71
C HIS A 195 12.76 15.86 9.25
N PRO A 196 13.03 17.14 8.94
CA PRO A 196 12.19 18.27 9.37
C PRO A 196 10.86 18.38 8.58
N THR A 197 10.42 17.29 7.95
CA THR A 197 9.21 17.26 7.13
C THR A 197 8.41 15.99 7.40
N PHE A 198 7.08 16.10 7.28
CA PHE A 198 6.18 14.96 7.41
C PHE A 198 5.82 14.43 6.03
N LEU A 199 6.17 13.17 5.78
CA LEU A 199 5.87 12.49 4.52
C LEU A 199 4.78 11.44 4.77
N SER A 200 3.55 11.75 4.32
CA SER A 200 2.38 10.89 4.52
C SER A 200 2.58 9.47 3.97
N LYS A 201 3.24 9.33 2.82
CA LYS A 201 3.49 8.04 2.17
C LYS A 201 4.43 7.17 3.01
N GLU A 202 5.46 7.75 3.60
CA GLU A 202 6.46 7.04 4.40
C GLU A 202 5.90 6.68 5.78
N THR A 203 5.17 7.61 6.40
CA THR A 203 4.45 7.34 7.65
C THR A 203 3.43 6.22 7.44
N TRP A 204 2.65 6.26 6.35
CA TRP A 204 1.72 5.19 5.99
C TRP A 204 2.43 3.84 5.84
N SER A 205 3.60 3.81 5.17
CA SER A 205 4.35 2.58 4.94
C SER A 205 4.87 1.93 6.23
N GLN A 206 5.11 2.71 7.29
CA GLN A 206 5.57 2.21 8.58
C GLN A 206 4.44 1.75 9.50
N ILE A 207 3.21 2.28 9.34
CA ILE A 207 2.09 1.94 10.24
C ILE A 207 1.15 0.86 9.72
N ARG A 208 1.25 0.53 8.42
CA ARG A 208 0.41 -0.48 7.77
C ARG A 208 0.93 -1.89 8.06
N ASN A 209 0.08 -2.87 7.82
CA ASN A 209 0.48 -4.27 7.83
C ASN A 209 1.06 -4.63 6.44
N THR A 210 2.39 -4.72 6.35
CA THR A 210 3.09 -5.11 5.11
C THR A 210 2.85 -6.58 4.81
N GLN A 211 2.54 -6.90 3.54
CA GLN A 211 2.46 -8.27 3.04
C GLN A 211 3.69 -8.60 2.19
N PRO A 212 4.01 -9.90 2.00
CA PRO A 212 5.04 -10.32 1.06
C PRO A 212 4.75 -9.81 -0.36
N GLU A 213 5.80 -9.57 -1.13
CA GLU A 213 5.66 -9.23 -2.53
C GLU A 213 5.04 -10.40 -3.30
N MET A 214 4.01 -10.11 -4.10
CA MET A 214 3.32 -11.09 -4.92
C MET A 214 4.11 -11.33 -6.20
N GLN A 215 4.60 -12.55 -6.38
CA GLN A 215 5.20 -12.98 -7.64
C GLN A 215 4.21 -12.79 -8.80
N GLY A 216 4.67 -12.27 -9.94
CA GLY A 216 3.81 -12.04 -11.10
C GLY A 216 3.05 -10.73 -11.11
N TYR A 217 3.13 -9.89 -10.07
CA TYR A 217 2.28 -8.68 -10.00
C TYR A 217 2.46 -7.73 -11.18
N ARG A 218 3.67 -7.62 -11.75
CA ARG A 218 3.96 -6.78 -12.93
C ARG A 218 3.31 -7.31 -14.21
N GLY A 219 3.03 -8.61 -14.28
CA GLY A 219 2.25 -9.23 -15.35
C GLY A 219 0.75 -8.95 -15.28
N ILE A 220 0.26 -8.57 -14.11
CA ILE A 220 -1.14 -8.19 -13.88
C ILE A 220 -1.29 -6.67 -14.00
N TRP A 221 -0.37 -5.94 -13.39
CA TRP A 221 -0.39 -4.50 -13.25
C TRP A 221 0.76 -3.87 -14.02
N PHE A 222 0.50 -3.49 -15.26
CA PHE A 222 1.43 -2.77 -16.12
C PHE A 222 0.76 -1.56 -16.78
N SER A 223 1.57 -0.58 -17.17
CA SER A 223 1.09 0.60 -17.90
C SER A 223 0.37 0.17 -19.18
N ASN A 224 -0.68 0.89 -19.55
CA ASN A 224 -1.49 0.59 -20.73
C ASN A 224 -2.28 -0.74 -20.71
N ALA A 225 -2.31 -1.47 -19.60
CA ALA A 225 -3.26 -2.56 -19.40
C ALA A 225 -4.71 -2.03 -19.44
N THR A 226 -5.64 -2.82 -20.00
CA THR A 226 -7.07 -2.49 -19.96
C THR A 226 -7.62 -2.82 -18.57
N PRO A 227 -8.17 -1.86 -17.80
CA PRO A 227 -8.52 -2.08 -16.39
C PRO A 227 -9.43 -3.28 -16.13
N LYS A 228 -10.46 -3.49 -16.97
CA LYS A 228 -11.35 -4.66 -16.84
C LYS A 228 -10.64 -6.00 -17.05
N TYR A 229 -9.65 -6.06 -17.94
CA TYR A 229 -8.87 -7.29 -18.19
C TYR A 229 -7.90 -7.56 -17.03
N ALA A 230 -7.24 -6.52 -16.54
CA ALA A 230 -6.33 -6.61 -15.39
C ALA A 230 -7.08 -7.01 -14.11
N LEU A 231 -8.25 -6.43 -13.84
CA LEU A 231 -9.07 -6.76 -12.67
C LEU A 231 -9.53 -8.23 -12.68
N LEU A 232 -10.02 -8.71 -13.83
CA LEU A 232 -10.42 -10.10 -13.96
C LEU A 232 -9.22 -11.04 -13.81
N THR A 233 -8.10 -10.73 -14.46
CA THR A 233 -6.85 -11.51 -14.33
C THR A 233 -6.37 -11.56 -12.89
N TRP A 234 -6.48 -10.46 -12.14
CA TRP A 234 -6.17 -10.44 -10.71
C TRP A 234 -7.09 -11.37 -9.89
N LEU A 235 -8.40 -11.35 -10.15
CA LEU A 235 -9.35 -12.29 -9.54
C LEU A 235 -9.03 -13.75 -9.89
N MET A 236 -8.60 -14.00 -11.14
CA MET A 236 -8.16 -15.31 -11.61
C MET A 236 -6.94 -15.82 -10.85
N VAL A 237 -5.92 -14.98 -10.70
CA VAL A 237 -4.68 -15.35 -9.99
C VAL A 237 -4.97 -15.69 -8.53
N ARG A 238 -5.92 -15.00 -7.90
CA ARG A 238 -6.38 -15.28 -6.53
C ARG A 238 -7.35 -16.46 -6.43
N ASN A 239 -7.71 -17.09 -7.56
CA ASN A 239 -8.77 -18.09 -7.64
C ASN A 239 -10.05 -17.60 -6.95
N ARG A 240 -10.62 -16.48 -7.42
CA ARG A 240 -11.81 -15.81 -6.86
C ARG A 240 -12.92 -15.55 -7.88
N ILE A 241 -12.90 -16.27 -9.01
CA ILE A 241 -13.97 -16.29 -10.01
C ILE A 241 -14.89 -17.50 -9.78
N ALA A 242 -16.10 -17.49 -10.37
CA ALA A 242 -17.12 -18.52 -10.14
C ALA A 242 -16.99 -19.70 -11.14
N THR A 243 -15.87 -20.43 -11.06
CA THR A 243 -15.70 -21.68 -11.83
C THR A 243 -16.72 -22.75 -11.40
N GLY A 244 -16.96 -23.75 -12.25
CA GLY A 244 -17.82 -24.90 -11.90
C GLY A 244 -17.48 -25.50 -10.54
N GLU A 245 -16.20 -25.77 -10.28
CA GLU A 245 -15.71 -26.27 -8.98
C GLU A 245 -16.19 -25.40 -7.79
N LYS A 246 -16.10 -24.07 -7.92
CA LYS A 246 -16.49 -23.14 -6.85
C LYS A 246 -18.00 -22.98 -6.71
N MET A 247 -18.73 -23.01 -7.83
CA MET A 247 -20.18 -22.94 -7.80
C MET A 247 -20.78 -24.18 -7.14
N GLY A 248 -20.18 -25.36 -7.33
CA GLY A 248 -20.57 -26.60 -6.65
C GLY A 248 -20.46 -26.51 -5.12
N LEU A 249 -19.50 -25.74 -4.60
CA LEU A 249 -19.37 -25.47 -3.16
C LEU A 249 -20.50 -24.57 -2.61
N TRP A 250 -21.12 -23.76 -3.46
CA TRP A 250 -22.22 -22.86 -3.06
C TRP A 250 -23.58 -23.51 -3.23
N ASN A 251 -23.73 -24.36 -4.24
CA ASN A 251 -24.95 -25.09 -4.54
C ASN A 251 -24.61 -26.45 -5.18
N GLN A 252 -24.89 -27.52 -4.43
CA GLN A 252 -24.58 -28.90 -4.80
C GLN A 252 -25.30 -29.38 -6.07
N ASN A 253 -26.41 -28.73 -6.45
CA ASN A 253 -27.19 -29.08 -7.65
C ASN A 253 -26.70 -28.37 -8.92
N THR A 254 -25.58 -27.62 -8.85
CA THR A 254 -25.07 -26.87 -10.01
C THR A 254 -24.23 -27.77 -10.91
N ASP A 255 -24.43 -27.66 -12.23
CA ASP A 255 -23.54 -28.31 -13.20
C ASP A 255 -22.11 -27.72 -13.14
N THR A 256 -21.20 -28.51 -12.55
CA THR A 256 -19.78 -28.20 -12.41
C THR A 256 -18.97 -28.48 -13.66
N SER A 257 -19.57 -29.08 -14.69
CA SER A 257 -18.88 -29.45 -15.91
C SER A 257 -18.44 -28.23 -16.70
N CYS A 258 -17.35 -28.38 -17.46
CA CYS A 258 -16.87 -27.35 -18.36
C CYS A 258 -17.83 -27.21 -19.53
N ILE A 259 -18.37 -26.00 -19.72
CA ILE A 259 -19.34 -25.74 -20.80
C ILE A 259 -18.75 -26.00 -22.20
N PHE A 260 -17.43 -25.90 -22.34
CA PHE A 260 -16.73 -26.04 -23.63
C PHE A 260 -16.46 -27.48 -24.05
N CYS A 261 -16.07 -28.36 -23.13
CA CYS A 261 -15.63 -29.72 -23.46
C CYS A 261 -16.29 -30.82 -22.62
N LYS A 262 -17.24 -30.45 -21.75
CA LYS A 262 -18.02 -31.35 -20.88
C LYS A 262 -17.18 -32.15 -19.87
N ASN A 263 -15.92 -31.75 -19.63
CA ASN A 263 -15.14 -32.28 -18.51
C ASN A 263 -15.91 -32.03 -17.19
N PRO A 264 -16.07 -33.03 -16.30
CA PRO A 264 -16.95 -32.92 -15.13
C PRO A 264 -16.51 -31.87 -14.10
N ASN A 265 -15.22 -31.48 -14.08
CA ASN A 265 -14.70 -30.51 -13.13
C ASN A 265 -14.07 -29.29 -13.82
N GLU A 266 -14.86 -28.22 -13.98
CA GLU A 266 -14.37 -26.93 -14.45
C GLU A 266 -13.55 -26.23 -13.35
N THR A 267 -12.26 -26.51 -13.30
CA THR A 267 -11.27 -25.76 -12.50
C THR A 267 -10.79 -24.53 -13.27
N ARG A 268 -10.05 -23.63 -12.59
CA ARG A 268 -9.41 -22.47 -13.24
C ARG A 268 -8.44 -22.91 -14.33
N GLU A 269 -7.54 -23.82 -13.99
CA GLU A 269 -6.47 -24.33 -14.86
C GLU A 269 -7.09 -24.97 -16.10
N HIS A 270 -8.14 -25.78 -15.88
CA HIS A 270 -8.91 -26.38 -16.94
C HIS A 270 -9.56 -25.34 -17.84
N LEU A 271 -10.35 -24.43 -17.25
CA LEU A 271 -11.11 -23.45 -18.01
C LEU A 271 -10.23 -22.62 -18.95
N PHE A 272 -9.08 -22.13 -18.49
CA PHE A 272 -8.29 -21.17 -19.27
C PHE A 272 -7.24 -21.77 -20.19
N PHE A 273 -6.60 -22.88 -19.81
CA PHE A 273 -5.42 -23.37 -20.55
C PHE A 273 -5.41 -24.86 -20.88
N GLN A 274 -6.12 -25.72 -20.13
CA GLN A 274 -6.08 -27.17 -20.37
C GLN A 274 -7.32 -27.70 -21.13
N CYS A 275 -8.45 -26.99 -21.11
CA CYS A 275 -9.63 -27.36 -21.90
C CYS A 275 -9.31 -27.34 -23.39
N VAL A 276 -9.79 -28.34 -24.15
CA VAL A 276 -9.47 -28.51 -25.57
C VAL A 276 -9.79 -27.25 -26.39
N TYR A 277 -10.95 -26.64 -26.15
CA TYR A 277 -11.37 -25.39 -26.81
C TYR A 277 -10.43 -24.21 -26.48
N THR A 278 -10.20 -23.92 -25.20
CA THR A 278 -9.43 -22.75 -24.77
C THR A 278 -7.94 -22.91 -25.00
N ARG A 279 -7.42 -24.15 -24.96
CA ARG A 279 -6.05 -24.48 -25.35
C ARG A 279 -5.80 -24.20 -26.83
N LYS A 280 -6.75 -24.50 -27.73
CA LYS A 280 -6.63 -24.11 -29.15
C LYS A 280 -6.58 -22.59 -29.30
N VAL A 281 -7.44 -21.86 -28.58
CA VAL A 281 -7.46 -20.39 -28.59
C VAL A 281 -6.12 -19.81 -28.11
N TRP A 282 -5.62 -20.29 -26.95
CA TRP A 282 -4.35 -19.86 -26.40
C TRP A 282 -3.19 -20.15 -27.34
N ASN A 283 -3.13 -21.37 -27.89
CA ASN A 283 -2.09 -21.79 -28.84
C ASN A 283 -2.09 -20.94 -30.12
N GLY A 284 -3.28 -20.67 -30.68
CA GLY A 284 -3.44 -19.82 -31.85
C GLY A 284 -2.93 -18.39 -31.62
N LEU A 285 -2.97 -17.91 -30.38
CA LEU A 285 -2.50 -16.57 -30.02
C LEU A 285 -1.01 -16.54 -29.64
N ILE A 286 -0.50 -17.54 -28.93
CA ILE A 286 0.83 -17.45 -28.31
C ILE A 286 1.97 -18.10 -29.10
N LYS A 287 1.68 -19.17 -29.89
CA LYS A 287 2.71 -19.99 -30.55
C LYS A 287 3.65 -19.17 -31.43
N GLY A 288 3.13 -18.28 -32.26
CA GLY A 288 3.99 -17.48 -33.13
C GLY A 288 4.77 -16.38 -32.39
N LEU A 289 4.36 -16.01 -31.18
CA LEU A 289 5.03 -14.99 -30.37
C LEU A 289 6.16 -15.58 -29.51
N LEU A 290 5.97 -16.80 -29.01
CA LEU A 290 6.90 -17.49 -28.11
C LEU A 290 7.63 -18.68 -28.74
N LEU A 291 7.25 -19.09 -29.96
CA LEU A 291 7.72 -20.31 -30.63
C LEU A 291 7.50 -21.52 -29.71
N ASP A 292 8.58 -22.18 -29.27
CA ASP A 292 8.52 -23.35 -28.38
C ASP A 292 8.58 -22.99 -26.88
N LYS A 293 8.72 -21.69 -26.55
CA LYS A 293 8.88 -21.21 -25.17
C LYS A 293 7.55 -20.82 -24.51
N TYR A 294 6.47 -21.57 -24.78
CA TYR A 294 5.15 -21.35 -24.16
C TYR A 294 4.74 -22.54 -23.29
N SER A 295 3.82 -22.31 -22.35
CA SER A 295 3.24 -23.34 -21.49
C SER A 295 1.71 -23.20 -21.49
N ASP A 296 1.03 -24.31 -21.19
CA ASP A 296 -0.39 -24.39 -20.89
C ASP A 296 -0.65 -24.63 -19.37
N ARG A 297 0.42 -24.67 -18.57
CA ARG A 297 0.32 -24.76 -17.11
C ARG A 297 0.22 -23.37 -16.50
N TRP A 298 -0.80 -23.17 -15.66
CA TRP A 298 -1.07 -21.89 -15.01
C TRP A 298 0.17 -21.29 -14.32
N GLN A 299 0.87 -22.09 -13.50
CA GLN A 299 2.01 -21.60 -12.72
C GLN A 299 3.13 -21.10 -13.64
N ASP A 300 3.45 -21.84 -14.70
CA ASP A 300 4.48 -21.46 -15.67
C ASP A 300 4.09 -20.18 -16.42
N ILE A 301 2.81 -20.03 -16.79
CA ILE A 301 2.31 -18.83 -17.46
C ILE A 301 2.46 -17.59 -16.56
N ILE A 302 2.15 -17.69 -15.27
CA ILE A 302 2.33 -16.57 -14.34
C ILE A 302 3.82 -16.24 -14.16
N LEU A 303 4.69 -17.25 -14.07
CA LEU A 303 6.14 -17.06 -14.02
C LEU A 303 6.68 -16.42 -15.31
N MET A 304 6.14 -16.81 -16.47
CA MET A 304 6.52 -16.25 -17.76
C MET A 304 6.32 -14.74 -17.84
N LEU A 305 5.27 -14.20 -17.21
CA LEU A 305 5.04 -12.74 -17.16
C LEU A 305 6.09 -11.96 -16.37
N THR A 306 6.94 -12.65 -15.61
CA THR A 306 8.01 -12.04 -14.80
C THR A 306 9.40 -12.21 -15.41
N ARG A 307 9.51 -12.93 -16.53
CA ARG A 307 10.81 -13.16 -17.14
C ARG A 307 11.37 -11.85 -17.67
N LYS A 308 12.68 -11.66 -17.46
CA LYS A 308 13.42 -10.47 -17.90
C LYS A 308 14.06 -10.65 -19.28
N ASP A 309 13.86 -11.79 -19.94
CA ASP A 309 14.45 -12.10 -21.23
C ASP A 309 13.68 -11.50 -22.41
N PHE A 310 12.50 -10.92 -22.17
CA PHE A 310 11.73 -10.21 -23.18
C PHE A 310 11.99 -8.71 -23.12
N ASP A 311 12.10 -8.07 -24.29
CA ASP A 311 12.08 -6.62 -24.38
C ASP A 311 10.75 -6.05 -23.85
N THR A 312 10.68 -4.73 -23.68
CA THR A 312 9.50 -4.08 -23.09
C THR A 312 8.24 -4.24 -23.96
N THR A 313 8.39 -4.23 -25.28
CA THR A 313 7.27 -4.38 -26.22
C THR A 313 6.72 -5.79 -26.19
N LYS A 314 7.58 -6.80 -26.27
CA LYS A 314 7.20 -8.21 -26.18
C LYS A 314 6.59 -8.54 -24.82
N SER A 315 7.16 -8.03 -23.74
CA SER A 315 6.59 -8.16 -22.39
C SER A 315 5.18 -7.59 -22.29
N PHE A 316 4.95 -6.39 -22.85
CA PHE A 316 3.62 -5.79 -22.90
C PHE A 316 2.63 -6.63 -23.73
N ILE A 317 3.02 -7.05 -24.95
CA ILE A 317 2.16 -7.85 -25.82
C ILE A 317 1.77 -9.15 -25.11
N LEU A 318 2.73 -9.86 -24.51
CA LEU A 318 2.48 -11.10 -23.78
C LEU A 318 1.47 -10.91 -22.63
N GLY A 319 1.70 -9.89 -21.79
CA GLY A 319 0.78 -9.55 -20.70
C GLY A 319 -0.62 -9.20 -21.23
N TYR A 320 -0.68 -8.41 -22.30
CA TYR A 320 -1.96 -7.98 -22.86
C TYR A 320 -2.73 -9.12 -23.54
N VAL A 321 -2.04 -10.00 -24.28
CA VAL A 321 -2.62 -11.22 -24.89
C VAL A 321 -3.22 -12.09 -23.80
N LEU A 322 -2.47 -12.34 -22.73
CA LEU A 322 -2.94 -13.15 -21.62
C LEU A 322 -4.21 -12.57 -20.99
N GLN A 323 -4.18 -11.28 -20.62
CA GLN A 323 -5.31 -10.62 -19.97
C GLN A 323 -6.56 -10.57 -20.86
N ASN A 324 -6.38 -10.31 -22.16
CA ASN A 324 -7.46 -10.27 -23.13
C ASN A 324 -8.03 -11.67 -23.41
N SER A 325 -7.16 -12.70 -23.48
CA SER A 325 -7.59 -14.09 -23.62
C SER A 325 -8.41 -14.54 -22.42
N ILE A 326 -7.93 -14.28 -21.20
CA ILE A 326 -8.66 -14.56 -19.96
C ILE A 326 -10.03 -13.88 -19.99
N HIS A 327 -10.09 -12.60 -20.32
CA HIS A 327 -11.37 -11.89 -20.36
C HIS A 327 -12.32 -12.42 -21.42
N SER A 328 -11.82 -12.68 -22.63
CA SER A 328 -12.66 -13.12 -23.75
C SER A 328 -13.15 -14.56 -23.55
N ILE A 329 -12.31 -15.45 -23.00
CA ILE A 329 -12.70 -16.81 -22.62
C ILE A 329 -13.75 -16.79 -21.51
N TRP A 330 -13.55 -15.95 -20.47
CA TRP A 330 -14.50 -15.82 -19.38
C TRP A 330 -15.87 -15.34 -19.86
N ARG A 331 -15.88 -14.34 -20.75
CA ARG A 331 -17.11 -13.86 -21.40
C ARG A 331 -17.78 -14.96 -22.21
N GLU A 332 -17.07 -15.61 -23.12
CA GLU A 332 -17.60 -16.70 -23.96
C GLU A 332 -18.19 -17.84 -23.10
N ARG A 333 -17.54 -18.16 -21.98
CA ARG A 333 -18.02 -19.15 -21.02
C ARG A 333 -19.35 -18.72 -20.40
N ASP A 334 -19.42 -17.47 -19.94
CA ASP A 334 -20.62 -16.94 -19.29
C ASP A 334 -21.76 -16.82 -20.30
N ASP A 335 -21.53 -16.32 -21.51
CA ASP A 335 -22.53 -16.20 -22.58
C ASP A 335 -23.18 -17.58 -22.87
N ARG A 336 -22.36 -18.63 -23.08
CA ARG A 336 -22.89 -20.00 -23.29
C ARG A 336 -23.69 -20.54 -22.12
N ARG A 337 -23.28 -20.24 -20.88
CA ARG A 337 -24.04 -20.68 -19.69
C ARG A 337 -25.37 -19.96 -19.53
N HIS A 338 -25.51 -18.76 -20.11
CA HIS A 338 -26.77 -18.02 -20.14
C HIS A 338 -27.61 -18.30 -21.40
N GLY A 339 -27.20 -19.26 -22.23
CA GLY A 339 -27.97 -19.73 -23.38
C GLY A 339 -27.66 -19.02 -24.70
N GLU A 340 -26.62 -18.18 -24.75
CA GLU A 340 -26.16 -17.58 -26.00
C GLU A 340 -25.48 -18.61 -26.91
N ASP A 341 -25.52 -18.36 -28.21
CA ASP A 341 -24.98 -19.28 -29.21
C ASP A 341 -23.45 -19.44 -29.10
N PRO A 342 -22.93 -20.69 -29.10
CA PRO A 342 -21.50 -20.94 -29.03
C PRO A 342 -20.71 -20.35 -30.20
N SER A 343 -19.64 -19.60 -29.90
CA SER A 343 -18.64 -19.22 -30.91
C SER A 343 -17.62 -20.34 -31.11
N ASN A 344 -17.09 -20.51 -32.32
CA ASN A 344 -15.98 -21.45 -32.51
C ASN A 344 -14.64 -20.81 -32.12
N GLU A 345 -13.62 -21.66 -31.89
CA GLU A 345 -12.29 -21.22 -31.46
C GLU A 345 -11.65 -20.21 -32.44
N GLU A 346 -11.84 -20.37 -33.76
CA GLU A 346 -11.29 -19.45 -34.76
C GLU A 346 -11.89 -18.04 -34.68
N ARG A 347 -13.20 -17.93 -34.48
CA ARG A 347 -13.88 -16.64 -34.29
C ARG A 347 -13.36 -15.94 -33.04
N LEU A 348 -13.18 -16.66 -31.94
CA LEU A 348 -12.63 -16.10 -30.72
C LEU A 348 -11.16 -15.66 -30.87
N ILE A 349 -10.33 -16.44 -31.58
CA ILE A 349 -8.95 -16.06 -31.92
C ILE A 349 -8.94 -14.76 -32.75
N LYS A 350 -9.74 -14.67 -33.81
CA LYS A 350 -9.85 -13.46 -34.66
C LYS A 350 -10.31 -12.24 -33.86
N PHE A 351 -11.26 -12.43 -32.94
CA PHE A 351 -11.73 -11.36 -32.06
C PHE A 351 -10.61 -10.84 -31.13
N ILE A 352 -9.87 -11.75 -30.48
CA ILE A 352 -8.77 -11.37 -29.58
C ILE A 352 -7.63 -10.72 -30.37
N ASP A 353 -7.27 -11.27 -31.53
CA ASP A 353 -6.26 -10.69 -32.43
C ASP A 353 -6.63 -9.26 -32.86
N LYS A 354 -7.88 -9.04 -33.29
CA LYS A 354 -8.38 -7.69 -33.61
C LYS A 354 -8.26 -6.74 -32.42
N ASN A 355 -8.62 -7.18 -31.22
CA ASN A 355 -8.51 -6.35 -30.02
C ASN A 355 -7.04 -5.97 -29.70
N ILE A 356 -6.11 -6.89 -29.90
CA ILE A 356 -4.68 -6.64 -29.68
C ILE A 356 -4.15 -5.65 -30.72
N ARG A 357 -4.47 -5.85 -32.00
CA ARG A 357 -4.12 -4.90 -33.07
C ARG A 357 -4.66 -3.51 -32.77
N ASN A 358 -5.95 -3.41 -32.41
CA ASN A 358 -6.57 -2.13 -32.04
C ASN A 358 -5.83 -1.47 -30.88
N ARG A 359 -5.48 -2.23 -29.84
CA ARG A 359 -4.73 -1.68 -28.70
C ARG A 359 -3.36 -1.16 -29.13
N LEU A 360 -2.61 -1.94 -29.90
CA LEU A 360 -1.28 -1.53 -30.37
C LEU A 360 -1.35 -0.30 -31.29
N SER A 361 -2.37 -0.19 -32.13
CA SER A 361 -2.65 1.01 -32.94
C SER A 361 -2.94 2.24 -32.10
N THR A 362 -3.65 2.12 -30.98
CA THR A 362 -3.87 3.25 -30.06
C THR A 362 -2.58 3.69 -29.38
N LEU A 363 -1.67 2.76 -29.07
CA LEU A 363 -0.41 3.09 -28.40
C LEU A 363 0.59 3.75 -29.33
N ARG A 364 0.58 3.40 -30.63
CA ARG A 364 1.42 4.04 -31.64
C ARG A 364 1.08 5.53 -31.88
N ARG A 365 -0.17 5.94 -31.61
CA ARG A 365 -0.66 7.32 -31.84
C ARG A 365 -0.48 8.27 -30.66
N GLY A 366 -0.10 7.77 -29.49
CA GLY A 366 0.17 8.61 -28.32
C GLY A 366 1.64 9.04 -28.24
N ASP A 367 1.96 9.97 -27.34
CA ASP A 367 3.32 10.46 -27.07
C ASP A 367 4.29 9.41 -26.48
N GLU A 368 3.87 8.14 -26.37
CA GLU A 368 4.68 7.05 -25.83
C GLU A 368 5.36 6.25 -26.95
N GLU A 369 6.58 6.67 -27.35
CA GLU A 369 7.44 5.95 -28.31
C GLU A 369 7.78 4.50 -27.90
N LYS A 370 7.45 4.11 -26.66
CA LYS A 370 7.86 2.86 -26.02
C LYS A 370 7.36 1.57 -26.71
N TYR A 371 6.25 1.65 -27.49
CA TYR A 371 5.62 0.48 -28.12
C TYR A 371 5.46 0.62 -29.64
N VAL A 372 6.22 1.52 -30.28
CA VAL A 372 6.09 1.85 -31.72
C VAL A 372 6.18 0.61 -32.62
N ASN A 373 7.05 -0.35 -32.25
CA ASN A 373 7.26 -1.59 -33.00
C ASN A 373 6.26 -2.71 -32.65
N GLY A 374 5.32 -2.47 -31.74
CA GLY A 374 4.42 -3.51 -31.23
C GLY A 374 3.52 -4.11 -32.30
N ILE A 375 3.08 -3.29 -33.26
CA ILE A 375 2.29 -3.75 -34.41
C ILE A 375 3.11 -4.71 -35.27
N GLN A 376 4.37 -4.36 -35.60
CA GLN A 376 5.27 -5.18 -36.41
C GLN A 376 5.57 -6.51 -35.69
N VAL A 377 5.88 -6.47 -34.40
CA VAL A 377 6.10 -7.68 -33.58
C VAL A 377 4.86 -8.57 -33.59
N TRP A 378 3.66 -7.98 -33.43
CA TRP A 378 2.43 -8.75 -33.43
C TRP A 378 2.13 -9.37 -34.80
N PHE A 379 2.26 -8.63 -35.90
CA PHE A 379 2.06 -9.16 -37.25
C PHE A 379 3.10 -10.23 -37.61
N GLY A 380 4.38 -10.02 -37.29
CA GLY A 380 5.42 -11.02 -37.52
C GLY A 380 5.19 -12.32 -36.74
N SER A 381 4.45 -12.27 -35.63
CA SER A 381 4.04 -13.47 -34.88
C SER A 381 2.87 -14.23 -35.52
N ARG A 382 2.14 -13.62 -36.46
CA ARG A 382 1.08 -14.31 -37.20
C ARG A 382 1.73 -14.91 -38.44
N ARG A 383 2.10 -16.20 -38.38
CA ARG A 383 2.45 -16.93 -39.61
C ARG A 383 1.30 -16.72 -40.59
N THR A 384 1.59 -16.13 -41.76
CA THR A 384 0.74 -16.19 -42.93
C THR A 384 0.45 -17.68 -43.16
N PHE A 385 -0.81 -18.08 -42.94
CA PHE A 385 -1.31 -19.30 -43.55
C PHE A 385 -1.27 -19.12 -45.06
#